data_AF-A0A522U8X2-F1
#
_entry.id   AF-A0A522U8X2-F1
#
_cell.length_a   1.000
_cell.length_b   1.000
_cell.length_c   1.000
_cell.angle_alpha   90.00
_cell.angle_beta   90.00
_cell.angle_gamma   90.00
#
_symmetry.space_group_name_H-M   'P 1'
#
loop_
_entity.id
_entity.type
_entity.pdbx_description
1 polymer ?
#
loop_
_entity_poly.entity_id
_entity_poly.type
_entity_poly.pdbx_seq_one_letter_code
_entity_poly.pdbx_strand_id
1 'polypeptide(L)' 'MTGKVIEFKKRYLEITNRHELLKLEEEIKGFRVSEAFKMVSDEEKDALDDLLMELISKKEYFHSGCNLRKVKH' A
#
# COMPACT_ATOMS: atom_id res chain seq x y z
N MET A 1 8.81 15.07 9.73
CA MET A 1 9.18 14.65 8.36
C MET A 1 8.39 13.39 8.06
N THR A 2 7.06 13.55 8.01
CA THR A 2 6.04 12.51 8.26
C THR A 2 4.96 12.63 7.20
N GLY A 3 5.40 12.57 5.93
CA GLY A 3 4.54 12.80 4.76
C GLY A 3 4.54 11.65 3.76
N LYS A 4 5.57 10.79 3.79
CA LYS A 4 5.79 9.78 2.76
C LYS A 4 4.78 8.62 2.83
N VAL A 5 4.42 8.18 4.04
CA VAL A 5 3.38 7.16 4.24
C VAL A 5 2.01 7.68 3.82
N ILE A 6 1.70 8.95 4.13
CA ILE A 6 0.48 9.63 3.70
C ILE A 6 0.43 9.75 2.17
N GLU A 7 1.54 10.09 1.52
CA GLU A 7 1.65 10.12 0.05
C GLU A 7 1.39 8.75 -0.58
N PHE A 8 1.96 7.67 -0.02
CA PHE A 8 1.70 6.32 -0.50
C PHE A 8 0.21 5.95 -0.39
N LYS A 9 -0.43 6.28 0.73
CA LYS A 9 -1.86 6.03 0.93
C LYS A 9 -2.74 6.80 -0.04
N LYS A 10 -2.44 8.08 -0.31
CA LYS A 10 -3.17 8.88 -1.31
C LYS A 10 -3.08 8.25 -2.70
N ARG A 11 -1.87 7.90 -3.13
CA ARG A 11 -1.66 7.22 -4.42
C ARG A 11 -2.39 5.89 -4.50
N TYR A 12 -2.34 5.08 -3.44
CA TYR A 12 -3.05 3.79 -3.39
C TYR A 12 -4.55 3.91 -3.69
N LEU A 13 -5.21 4.93 -3.13
CA LEU A 13 -6.64 5.18 -3.34
C LEU A 13 -6.97 5.56 -4.79
N GLU A 14 -6.05 6.24 -5.48
CA GLU A 14 -6.21 6.67 -6.87
C GLU A 14 -5.89 5.58 -7.90
N ILE A 15 -5.16 4.52 -7.52
CA ILE A 15 -4.77 3.46 -8.44
C ILE A 15 -5.99 2.64 -8.89
N THR A 16 -6.17 2.55 -10.21
CA THR A 16 -7.26 1.79 -10.87
C THR A 16 -6.77 0.62 -11.71
N ASN A 17 -5.46 0.38 -11.79
CA ASN A 17 -4.89 -0.70 -12.60
C ASN A 17 -3.77 -1.44 -11.85
N ARG A 18 -3.50 -2.67 -12.30
CA ARG A 18 -2.52 -3.57 -11.68
C ARG A 18 -1.08 -3.06 -11.77
N HIS A 19 -0.71 -2.39 -12.86
CA HIS A 19 0.67 -1.94 -13.06
C HIS A 19 1.09 -0.87 -12.05
N GLU A 20 0.20 0.08 -11.76
CA GLU A 20 0.48 1.09 -10.75
C GLU A 20 0.55 0.51 -9.34
N LEU A 21 -0.23 -0.55 -9.03
CA LEU A 21 -0.10 -1.26 -7.75
C LEU A 21 1.28 -1.90 -7.57
N LEU A 22 1.80 -2.56 -8.62
CA LEU A 22 3.12 -3.18 -8.58
C LEU A 22 4.23 -2.12 -8.40
N LYS A 23 4.12 -0.97 -9.08
CA LYS A 23 5.07 0.14 -8.90
C LYS A 23 5.02 0.68 -7.47
N LEU A 24 3.83 0.91 -6.93
CA LEU A 24 3.66 1.42 -5.58
C LEU A 24 4.22 0.44 -4.53
N GLU A 25 4.01 -0.86 -4.71
CA GLU A 25 4.58 -1.89 -3.84
C GLU A 25 6.11 -1.86 -3.83
N GLU A 26 6.76 -1.80 -5.00
CA GLU A 26 8.22 -1.75 -5.09
C GLU A 26 8.78 -0.47 -4.47
N GLU A 27 8.10 0.67 -4.64
CA GLU A 27 8.47 1.92 -3.97
C GLU A 27 8.36 1.83 -2.44
N ILE A 28 7.30 1.19 -1.91
CA ILE A 28 7.13 0.98 -0.47
C ILE A 28 8.22 0.04 0.08
N LYS A 29 8.53 -1.06 -0.62
CA LYS A 29 9.63 -1.97 -0.24
C LYS A 29 10.98 -1.25 -0.24
N GLY A 30 11.25 -0.44 -1.27
CA GLY A 30 12.45 0.39 -1.36
C GLY A 30 12.52 1.42 -0.22
N PHE A 31 11.38 1.99 0.17
CA PHE A 31 11.31 2.88 1.31
C PHE A 31 11.62 2.15 2.62
N ARG A 32 11.09 0.94 2.87
CA ARG A 32 11.33 0.17 4.10
C ARG A 32 12.80 -0.14 4.38
N VAL A 33 13.60 -0.33 3.33
CA VAL A 33 15.04 -0.59 3.47
C VAL A 33 15.88 0.68 3.50
N SER A 34 15.27 1.85 3.26
CA SER A 34 15.96 3.13 3.28
C SER A 34 16.22 3.63 4.70
N GLU A 35 17.26 4.45 4.87
CA GLU A 35 17.54 5.08 6.17
C GLU A 35 16.42 6.03 6.62
N ALA A 36 15.66 6.57 5.67
CA ALA A 36 14.50 7.41 5.98
C ALA A 36 13.43 6.64 6.76
N PHE A 37 13.27 5.33 6.54
CA PHE A 37 12.31 4.50 7.28
C PHE A 37 12.69 4.34 8.76
N LYS A 38 13.97 4.42 9.11
CA LYS A 38 14.41 4.38 10.52
C LYS A 38 13.94 5.61 11.31
N MET A 39 13.65 6.71 10.62
CA MET A 39 13.19 7.97 11.22
C MET A 39 11.66 8.12 11.24
N VAL A 40 10.94 7.11 10.75
CA VAL A 40 9.47 7.06 10.72
C VAL A 40 8.95 6.69 12.11
N SER A 41 7.84 7.32 12.51
CA SER A 41 7.17 7.01 13.78
C SER A 41 6.60 5.59 13.80
N ASP A 42 6.36 5.02 14.98
CA ASP A 42 5.80 3.66 15.06
C ASP A 42 4.39 3.61 14.47
N GLU A 43 3.59 4.67 14.65
CA GLU A 43 2.26 4.79 14.01
C GLU A 43 2.33 4.80 12.48
N GLU A 44 3.33 5.44 11.91
CA GLU A 44 3.53 5.44 10.45
C GLU A 44 4.07 4.10 9.94
N LYS A 45 4.82 3.34 10.75
CA LYS A 45 5.22 1.97 10.40
C LYS A 45 4.01 1.05 10.37
N ASP A 46 3.14 1.13 11.38
CA ASP A 46 1.89 0.37 11.43
C ASP A 46 1.01 0.71 10.22
N ALA A 47 0.85 2.00 9.91
CA ALA A 47 0.10 2.43 8.73
C ALA A 47 0.71 1.94 7.40
N LEU A 48 2.04 1.77 7.33
CA LEU A 48 2.71 1.23 6.15
C LEU A 48 2.51 -0.29 6.02
N ASP A 49 2.51 -1.02 7.13
CA ASP A 49 2.23 -2.45 7.14
C ASP A 49 0.75 -2.72 6.78
N ASP A 50 -0.19 -1.92 7.29
CA ASP A 50 -1.60 -1.95 6.87
C ASP A 50 -1.74 -1.71 5.36
N LEU A 51 -1.03 -0.72 4.83
CA LEU A 51 -1.05 -0.40 3.40
C LEU A 51 -0.52 -1.55 2.54
N LEU A 52 0.50 -2.29 3.01
CA LEU A 52 1.01 -3.46 2.30
C LEU A 52 -0.01 -4.61 2.26
N MET A 53 -0.75 -4.83 3.34
CA MET A 53 -1.85 -5.80 3.37
C MET A 53 -2.96 -5.41 2.39
N GLU A 54 -3.36 -4.14 2.38
CA GLU A 54 -4.35 -3.59 1.44
C GLU A 54 -3.90 -3.69 -0.02
N LEU A 55 -2.60 -3.51 -0.30
CA LEU A 55 -2.00 -3.68 -1.62
C LEU A 55 -2.07 -5.13 -2.10
N ILE A 56 -1.82 -6.11 -1.22
CA ILE A 56 -1.95 -7.53 -1.54
C ILE A 56 -3.40 -7.84 -1.93
N SER A 57 -4.35 -7.44 -1.08
CA SER A 57 -5.78 -7.66 -1.33
C SER A 57 -6.24 -7.02 -2.65
N LYS A 58 -5.83 -5.77 -2.93
CA LYS A 58 -6.19 -5.07 -4.18
C LYS A 58 -5.53 -5.72 -5.40
N LYS A 59 -4.28 -6.20 -5.31
CA LYS A 59 -3.63 -6.96 -6.39
C LYS A 59 -4.36 -8.27 -6.69
N GLU A 60 -4.81 -8.98 -5.66
CA GLU A 60 -5.62 -10.20 -5.83
C GLU A 60 -6.95 -9.89 -6.52
N TYR A 61 -7.61 -8.78 -6.19
CA TYR A 61 -8.82 -8.33 -6.89
C TYR A 61 -8.58 -8.16 -8.41
N PHE A 62 -7.48 -7.49 -8.79
CA PHE A 62 -7.14 -7.30 -10.21
C PHE A 62 -6.63 -8.58 -10.90
N HIS A 63 -5.96 -9.47 -10.19
CA HIS A 63 -5.42 -10.71 -10.75
C HIS A 63 -6.51 -11.75 -11.04
N SER A 64 -7.52 -11.80 -10.16
CA SER A 64 -8.41 -12.95 -10.11
C SER A 64 -9.68 -12.79 -10.94
N GLY A 65 -10.02 -11.56 -11.38
CA GLY A 65 -11.39 -11.28 -11.85
C GLY A 65 -12.46 -11.82 -10.88
N CYS A 66 -12.10 -11.95 -9.60
CA CYS A 66 -12.80 -12.81 -8.66
C CYS A 66 -13.76 -11.93 -7.88
N ASN A 67 -15.04 -12.29 -8.00
CA ASN A 67 -16.13 -11.68 -7.28
C ASN A 67 -15.85 -11.66 -5.77
N LEU A 68 -15.42 -10.52 -5.25
CA LEU A 68 -15.69 -10.18 -3.85
C LEU A 68 -17.20 -9.91 -3.73
N ARG A 69 -18.00 -10.97 -3.65
CA ARG A 69 -19.36 -10.83 -3.10
C ARG A 69 -19.18 -10.26 -1.70
N LYS A 70 -19.53 -8.98 -1.56
CA LYS A 70 -19.90 -8.24 -0.35
C LYS A 70 -19.67 -9.02 0.94
N VAL A 71 -18.61 -8.70 1.67
CA VAL A 71 -18.64 -8.85 3.12
C VAL A 71 -19.67 -7.83 3.61
N LYS A 72 -20.86 -8.32 3.99
CA LYS A 72 -21.90 -7.50 4.62
C LYS A 72 -21.38 -7.07 6.00
N HIS A 73 -21.56 -5.78 6.26
CA HIS A 73 -21.46 -5.16 7.58
C HIS A 73 -22.52 -5.71 8.54
#